data_AF-A0A2E2IVF6-F1
#
_entry.id   AF-A0A2E2IVF6-F1
#
_cell.length_a   1.000
_cell.length_b   1.000
_cell.length_c   1.000
_cell.angle_alpha   90.00
_cell.angle_beta   90.00
_cell.angle_gamma   90.00
#
_symmetry.space_group_name_H-M   'P 1'
#
loop_
_entity.id
_entity.type
_entity.pdbx_description
1 polymer ?
#
loop_
_entity_poly.entity_id
_entity_poly.type
_entity_poly.pdbx_seq_one_letter_code
_entity_poly.pdbx_strand_id
1 'polypeptide(L)'
;MIEAEYEEVGDADSQLDLSEDDSLPWLEADEDDEAAGGVDTAQIIAFALILITILVLVVGAIWYFGNRNSDAEFVADGSTIEAPEGPIKVRPDDPGGKEFDGTGNVAPVVGEGGTREGVMATDEPDEATKVEPATEAPSSSGVGVQLAAYSSRARAEQGWNDLRSRTEALSGVRYRIEEGTVDIGKVYRLQAVAGDRAAADQLCARLKADGLDCQVKP
;
A
#
# COMPACT_ATOMS: atom_id res chain seq x y z
N MET A 1 -84.92 7.65 43.63
CA MET A 1 -85.56 6.45 43.06
C MET A 1 -85.69 6.69 41.58
N ILE A 2 -85.34 5.67 40.82
CA ILE A 2 -85.26 5.61 39.37
C ILE A 2 -86.68 5.62 38.80
N GLU A 3 -86.93 6.44 37.78
CA GLU A 3 -87.83 6.11 36.69
C GLU A 3 -87.14 6.57 35.41
N ALA A 4 -86.42 5.60 34.83
CA ALA A 4 -85.97 5.63 33.46
C ALA A 4 -87.18 5.27 32.60
N GLU A 5 -87.68 6.22 31.83
CA GLU A 5 -88.47 5.90 30.65
C GLU A 5 -87.57 6.06 29.43
N TYR A 6 -87.41 4.92 28.77
CA TYR A 6 -86.55 4.65 27.66
C TYR A 6 -87.25 5.15 26.40
N GLU A 7 -86.65 6.12 25.70
CA GLU A 7 -87.05 6.40 24.32
C GLU A 7 -86.33 5.35 23.45
N GLU A 8 -87.13 4.38 22.99
CA GLU A 8 -86.75 3.27 22.14
C GLU A 8 -86.27 3.81 20.79
N VAL A 9 -84.95 3.92 20.62
CA VAL A 9 -84.33 4.22 19.32
C VAL A 9 -84.46 2.95 18.49
N GLY A 10 -85.49 2.89 17.67
CA GLY A 10 -85.71 1.81 16.71
C GLY A 10 -84.53 1.71 15.74
N ASP A 11 -83.83 0.59 15.79
CA ASP A 11 -82.96 0.08 14.74
C ASP A 11 -83.80 -0.20 13.48
N ALA A 12 -83.78 0.75 12.55
CA ALA A 12 -83.76 0.50 11.12
C ALA A 12 -83.31 1.81 10.47
N ASP A 13 -82.36 1.73 9.56
CA ASP A 13 -82.03 2.81 8.64
C ASP A 13 -81.16 3.96 9.18
N SER A 14 -80.37 3.73 10.23
CA SER A 14 -79.04 4.37 10.31
C SER A 14 -78.03 3.58 9.48
N GLN A 15 -78.43 3.21 8.26
CA GLN A 15 -77.47 2.93 7.22
C GLN A 15 -76.84 4.29 6.93
N LEU A 16 -75.56 4.40 7.30
CA LEU A 16 -74.78 5.61 7.09
C LEU A 16 -75.11 6.15 5.70
N ASP A 17 -75.44 7.44 5.62
CA ASP A 17 -75.56 8.23 4.39
C ASP A 17 -74.17 8.35 3.74
N LEU A 18 -73.59 7.19 3.42
CA LEU A 18 -72.52 6.99 2.46
C LEU A 18 -73.23 6.92 1.12
N SER A 19 -73.67 8.09 0.67
CA SER A 19 -74.18 8.24 -0.68
C SER A 19 -73.19 7.59 -1.66
N GLU A 20 -73.73 6.80 -2.58
CA GLU A 20 -73.05 6.21 -3.73
C GLU A 20 -72.29 7.26 -4.60
N ASP A 21 -72.42 8.55 -4.27
CA ASP A 21 -71.91 9.71 -4.99
C ASP A 21 -70.53 10.22 -4.51
N ASP A 22 -69.98 9.73 -3.40
CA ASP A 22 -68.58 10.00 -2.99
C ASP A 22 -67.71 8.75 -3.21
N SER A 23 -67.68 8.28 -4.45
CA SER A 23 -66.74 7.27 -4.93
C SER A 23 -65.35 7.88 -5.01
N LEU A 24 -64.65 7.85 -3.87
CA LEU A 24 -63.31 8.39 -3.71
C LEU A 24 -62.30 7.52 -4.51
N PRO A 25 -61.77 8.00 -5.66
CA PRO A 25 -61.00 7.16 -6.59
C PRO A 25 -59.65 6.66 -6.06
N TRP A 26 -59.22 7.17 -4.90
CA TRP A 26 -58.01 6.73 -4.20
C TRP A 26 -58.29 5.70 -3.11
N LEU A 27 -59.56 5.34 -2.92
CA LEU A 27 -60.07 4.48 -1.84
C LEU A 27 -60.72 3.20 -2.37
N GLU A 28 -61.14 3.16 -3.64
CA GLU A 28 -61.11 1.90 -4.38
C GLU A 28 -59.63 1.53 -4.55
N ALA A 29 -59.21 0.44 -3.89
CA ALA A 29 -58.04 -0.27 -4.38
C ALA A 29 -58.40 -0.64 -5.82
N ASP A 30 -57.65 -0.11 -6.79
CA ASP A 30 -57.87 -0.36 -8.21
C ASP A 30 -57.99 -1.89 -8.39
N GLU A 31 -59.21 -2.41 -8.47
CA GLU A 31 -59.46 -3.83 -8.70
C GLU A 31 -58.91 -4.22 -10.09
N ASP A 32 -58.56 -3.22 -10.92
CA ASP A 32 -57.93 -3.35 -12.23
C ASP A 32 -56.38 -3.28 -12.21
N ASP A 33 -55.71 -3.17 -11.06
CA ASP A 33 -54.24 -3.29 -10.96
C ASP A 33 -53.75 -4.76 -10.97
N GLU A 34 -54.63 -5.73 -11.22
CA GLU A 34 -54.22 -7.10 -11.61
C GLU A 34 -53.44 -7.11 -12.94
N ALA A 35 -53.50 -6.01 -13.70
CA ALA A 35 -52.73 -5.77 -14.91
C ALA A 35 -51.50 -4.85 -14.71
N ALA A 36 -51.10 -4.54 -13.47
CA ALA A 36 -49.80 -3.92 -13.21
C ALA A 36 -48.70 -4.91 -13.65
N GLY A 37 -48.19 -4.70 -14.88
CA GLY A 37 -47.31 -5.61 -15.62
C GLY A 37 -46.30 -6.34 -14.75
N GLY A 38 -46.67 -7.57 -14.36
CA GLY A 38 -45.80 -8.45 -13.59
C GLY A 38 -44.51 -8.68 -14.38
N VAL A 39 -43.37 -8.48 -13.73
CA VAL A 39 -42.08 -8.75 -14.37
C VAL A 39 -42.09 -10.21 -14.81
N ASP A 40 -41.82 -10.46 -16.10
CA ASP A 40 -41.83 -11.80 -16.66
C ASP A 40 -40.82 -12.68 -15.89
N THR A 41 -41.37 -13.55 -15.04
CA THR A 41 -40.57 -14.41 -14.15
C THR A 41 -39.73 -15.40 -14.94
N ALA A 42 -40.18 -15.83 -16.13
CA ALA A 42 -39.40 -16.68 -17.02
C ALA A 42 -38.20 -15.92 -17.59
N GLN A 43 -38.36 -14.63 -17.92
CA GLN A 43 -37.26 -13.77 -18.35
C GLN A 43 -36.24 -13.52 -17.23
N ILE A 44 -36.69 -13.30 -15.99
CA ILE A 44 -35.78 -13.18 -14.82
C ILE A 44 -35.01 -14.48 -14.61
N ILE A 45 -35.70 -15.63 -14.62
CA ILE A 45 -35.07 -16.94 -14.45
C ILE A 45 -34.07 -17.21 -15.57
N ALA A 46 -34.39 -16.87 -16.81
CA ALA A 46 -33.48 -17.01 -17.95
C ALA A 46 -32.19 -16.19 -17.74
N PHE A 47 -32.30 -14.91 -17.35
CA PHE A 47 -31.13 -14.08 -17.06
C PHE A 47 -30.32 -14.58 -15.87
N ALA A 48 -30.98 -15.06 -14.82
CA ALA A 48 -30.32 -15.65 -13.66
C ALA A 48 -29.52 -16.91 -14.05
N LEU A 49 -30.10 -17.80 -14.88
CA LEU A 49 -29.40 -18.98 -15.37
C LEU A 49 -28.22 -18.63 -16.27
N ILE A 50 -28.34 -17.61 -17.11
CA ILE A 50 -27.24 -17.11 -17.95
C ILE A 50 -26.09 -16.60 -17.07
N LEU A 51 -26.39 -15.78 -16.06
CA LEU A 51 -25.38 -15.27 -15.13
C LEU A 51 -24.69 -16.38 -14.33
N ILE A 52 -25.45 -17.37 -13.84
CA ILE A 52 -24.90 -18.53 -13.14
C ILE A 52 -23.99 -19.33 -14.08
N THR A 53 -24.41 -19.53 -15.33
CA THR A 53 -23.61 -20.25 -16.34
C THR A 53 -22.29 -19.52 -16.61
N ILE A 54 -22.32 -18.20 -16.77
CA ILE A 54 -21.11 -17.38 -16.93
C ILE A 54 -20.20 -17.52 -15.71
N LEU A 55 -20.75 -17.44 -14.50
CA LEU A 55 -19.98 -17.58 -13.27
C LEU A 55 -19.30 -18.96 -13.18
N VAL A 56 -20.01 -20.03 -13.50
CA VAL A 56 -19.46 -21.40 -13.53
C VAL A 56 -18.35 -21.51 -14.58
N LEU A 57 -18.53 -20.92 -15.78
CA LEU A 57 -17.49 -20.92 -16.81
C LEU A 57 -16.23 -20.15 -16.38
N VAL A 58 -16.40 -19.00 -15.72
CA VAL A 58 -15.27 -18.20 -15.21
C VAL A 58 -14.52 -18.95 -14.12
N VAL A 59 -15.23 -19.48 -13.12
CA VAL A 59 -14.62 -20.26 -12.03
C VAL A 59 -13.95 -21.53 -12.59
N GLY A 60 -14.62 -22.24 -13.50
CA GLY A 60 -14.08 -23.42 -14.17
C GLY A 60 -12.82 -23.10 -14.99
N ALA A 61 -12.80 -21.97 -15.71
CA ALA A 61 -11.62 -21.51 -16.43
C ALA A 61 -10.47 -21.18 -15.47
N ILE A 62 -10.72 -20.43 -14.40
CA ILE A 62 -9.69 -20.09 -13.40
C ILE A 62 -9.10 -21.36 -12.79
N TRP A 63 -9.96 -22.31 -12.38
CA TRP A 63 -9.51 -23.58 -11.82
C TRP A 63 -8.71 -24.39 -12.84
N TYR A 64 -9.19 -24.49 -14.08
CA TYR A 64 -8.54 -25.25 -15.15
C TYR A 64 -7.18 -24.67 -15.54
N PHE A 65 -7.09 -23.35 -15.76
CA PHE A 65 -5.84 -22.68 -16.11
C PHE A 65 -4.88 -22.56 -14.92
N GLY A 66 -5.39 -22.34 -13.71
CA GLY A 66 -4.59 -22.32 -12.49
C GLY A 66 -3.98 -23.68 -12.19
N ASN A 67 -4.77 -24.75 -12.25
CA ASN A 67 -4.30 -26.11 -12.00
C ASN A 67 -3.30 -26.60 -13.05
N ARG A 68 -3.40 -26.13 -14.30
CA ARG A 68 -2.40 -26.41 -15.36
C ARG A 68 -1.05 -25.74 -15.12
N ASN A 69 -0.98 -24.69 -14.31
CA ASN A 69 0.25 -23.94 -14.03
C ASN A 69 0.84 -24.28 -12.66
N SER A 70 0.21 -25.19 -11.90
CA SER A 70 0.68 -25.66 -10.59
C SER A 70 1.87 -26.61 -10.67
N ASP A 71 2.20 -27.14 -11.86
CA ASP A 71 3.41 -27.96 -12.10
C ASP A 71 4.69 -27.11 -12.24
N ALA A 72 4.59 -25.77 -12.14
CA ALA A 72 5.76 -24.90 -11.99
C ALA A 72 6.28 -24.97 -10.56
N GLU A 73 6.87 -26.13 -10.29
CA GLU A 73 7.75 -26.53 -9.22
C GLU A 73 8.70 -25.40 -8.77
N PHE A 74 8.21 -24.47 -7.95
CA PHE A 74 9.05 -23.83 -6.94
C PHE A 74 9.15 -24.77 -5.75
N VAL A 75 9.59 -26.01 -6.00
CA VAL A 75 10.10 -26.84 -4.91
C VAL A 75 11.40 -26.17 -4.52
N ALA A 76 11.37 -25.48 -3.38
CA ALA A 76 12.61 -25.08 -2.72
C ALA A 76 13.39 -26.37 -2.51
N ASP A 77 14.46 -26.52 -3.30
CA ASP A 77 15.30 -27.72 -3.41
C ASP A 77 15.67 -28.31 -2.04
N GLY A 78 15.67 -27.48 -0.98
CA GLY A 78 15.86 -27.93 0.40
C GLY A 78 17.21 -28.62 0.62
N SER A 79 18.05 -28.60 -0.42
CA SER A 79 19.33 -29.25 -0.46
C SER A 79 20.27 -28.50 0.46
N THR A 80 21.04 -29.27 1.22
CA THR A 80 22.07 -28.70 2.09
C THR A 80 23.16 -28.13 1.19
N ILE A 81 23.40 -26.82 1.32
CA ILE A 81 24.56 -26.17 0.68
C ILE A 81 25.80 -26.79 1.33
N GLU A 82 26.50 -27.63 0.58
CA GLU A 82 27.71 -28.28 1.05
C GLU A 82 28.78 -27.21 1.32
N ALA A 83 29.37 -27.22 2.51
CA ALA A 83 30.38 -26.24 2.88
C ALA A 83 31.59 -26.41 1.94
N PRO A 84 32.11 -25.32 1.34
CA PRO A 84 33.28 -25.41 0.49
C PRO A 84 34.44 -26.04 1.28
N GLU A 85 35.09 -27.02 0.66
CA GLU A 85 36.20 -27.74 1.30
C GLU A 85 37.39 -26.79 1.48
N GLY A 86 37.59 -26.33 2.71
CA GLY A 86 38.69 -25.43 3.04
C GLY A 86 38.72 -25.05 4.52
N PRO A 87 39.90 -24.68 5.05
CA PRO A 87 40.00 -24.14 6.40
C PRO A 87 39.22 -22.82 6.48
N ILE A 88 38.19 -22.78 7.32
CA ILE A 88 37.38 -21.57 7.54
C ILE A 88 38.19 -20.41 8.15
N LYS A 89 39.37 -20.70 8.70
CA LYS A 89 40.32 -19.73 9.23
C LYS A 89 41.71 -20.07 8.70
N VAL A 90 42.16 -19.27 7.74
CA VAL A 90 43.55 -19.27 7.28
C VAL A 90 44.25 -18.12 7.97
N ARG A 91 45.39 -18.39 8.59
CA ARG A 91 46.25 -17.34 9.15
C ARG A 91 46.82 -16.52 7.98
N PRO A 92 46.81 -15.19 8.03
CA PRO A 92 47.45 -14.37 7.01
C PRO A 92 48.94 -14.73 6.87
N ASP A 93 49.44 -14.82 5.63
CA ASP A 93 50.86 -15.13 5.34
C ASP A 93 51.82 -14.07 5.89
N ASP A 94 51.35 -12.83 5.97
CA ASP A 94 52.03 -11.75 6.69
C ASP A 94 51.12 -11.31 7.83
N PRO A 95 51.35 -11.77 9.07
CA PRO A 95 50.65 -11.24 10.24
C PRO A 95 51.14 -9.81 10.44
N GLY A 96 50.49 -8.88 9.74
CA GLY A 96 50.86 -7.47 9.74
C GLY A 96 51.10 -6.96 11.16
N GLY A 97 52.26 -6.33 11.33
CA GLY A 97 52.70 -5.74 12.59
C GLY A 97 54.12 -5.23 12.41
N LYS A 98 54.37 -3.95 12.70
CA LYS A 98 55.75 -3.48 12.84
C LYS A 98 56.22 -3.88 14.23
N GLU A 99 57.25 -4.70 14.31
CA GLU A 99 57.96 -4.92 15.57
C GLU A 99 58.72 -3.63 15.89
N PHE A 100 58.20 -2.86 16.85
CA PHE A 100 58.92 -1.73 17.43
C PHE A 100 59.77 -2.23 18.58
N ASP A 101 60.94 -1.61 18.78
CA ASP A 101 61.82 -1.88 19.91
C ASP A 101 61.02 -1.72 21.22
N GLY A 102 60.83 -2.81 21.98
CA GLY A 102 59.99 -2.82 23.18
C GLY A 102 58.68 -3.63 23.08
N THR A 103 58.26 -4.06 21.88
CA THR A 103 57.06 -4.90 21.70
C THR A 103 57.27 -6.26 22.36
N GLY A 104 56.55 -6.53 23.46
CA GLY A 104 56.65 -7.80 24.20
C GLY A 104 57.53 -7.78 25.45
N ASN A 105 58.36 -6.75 25.67
CA ASN A 105 59.24 -6.68 26.85
C ASN A 105 58.50 -6.36 28.17
N VAL A 106 57.22 -5.97 28.09
CA VAL A 106 56.38 -5.67 29.25
C VAL A 106 55.73 -6.94 29.83
N ALA A 107 55.44 -7.93 28.98
CA ALA A 107 54.72 -9.14 29.39
C ALA A 107 55.49 -10.03 30.40
N PRO A 108 56.81 -10.24 30.26
CA PRO A 108 57.59 -11.01 31.24
C PRO A 108 57.66 -10.32 32.60
N VAL A 109 57.94 -9.00 32.61
CA VAL A 109 58.14 -8.23 33.86
C VAL A 109 56.84 -8.12 34.66
N VAL A 110 55.70 -7.96 33.99
CA VAL A 110 54.38 -7.95 34.65
C VAL A 110 54.02 -9.36 35.16
N GLY A 111 54.42 -10.42 34.46
CA GLY A 111 54.23 -11.81 34.90
C GLY A 111 55.05 -12.18 36.14
N GLU A 112 56.22 -11.55 36.32
CA GLU A 112 57.06 -11.68 37.52
C GLU A 112 56.61 -10.78 38.69
N GLY A 113 55.49 -10.06 38.54
CA GLY A 113 54.92 -9.18 39.57
C GLY A 113 55.58 -7.81 39.65
N GLY A 114 56.45 -7.46 38.70
CA GLY A 114 57.05 -6.13 38.59
C GLY A 114 56.09 -5.12 37.98
N THR A 115 55.98 -3.93 38.58
CA THR A 115 55.27 -2.78 38.01
C THR A 115 56.27 -1.81 37.38
N ARG A 116 55.99 -1.37 36.14
CA ARG A 116 56.70 -0.25 35.51
C ARG A 116 55.70 0.90 35.35
N GLU A 117 56.04 2.08 35.84
CA GLU A 117 55.27 3.30 35.56
C GLU A 117 55.39 3.65 34.07
N GLY A 118 54.25 3.84 33.41
CA GLY A 118 54.18 4.24 32.01
C GLY A 118 54.68 5.67 31.88
N VAL A 119 55.79 5.88 31.19
CA VAL A 119 56.26 7.20 30.81
C VAL A 119 55.58 7.56 29.48
N MET A 120 54.58 8.44 29.52
CA MET A 120 54.01 9.06 28.32
C MET A 120 55.03 10.07 27.77
N ALA A 121 55.52 9.83 26.56
CA ALA A 121 56.15 10.88 25.79
C ALA A 121 55.04 11.84 25.33
N THR A 122 54.95 13.02 25.95
CA THR A 122 54.20 14.15 25.41
C THR A 122 55.04 14.79 24.31
N ASP A 123 55.01 14.18 23.14
CA ASP A 123 55.41 14.82 21.89
C ASP A 123 54.41 14.36 20.84
N GLU A 124 53.51 15.29 20.50
CA GLU A 124 52.50 15.16 19.44
C GLU A 124 53.20 14.95 18.08
N PRO A 125 52.80 13.93 17.31
CA PRO A 125 52.85 14.00 15.87
C PRO A 125 51.44 14.24 15.35
N ASP A 126 51.26 15.42 14.77
CA ASP A 126 50.29 15.72 13.72
C ASP A 126 50.13 14.53 12.77
N GLU A 127 48.95 13.90 12.75
CA GLU A 127 48.35 13.42 11.50
C GLU A 127 46.89 13.00 11.75
N ALA A 128 45.99 13.95 11.56
CA ALA A 128 44.58 13.69 11.34
C ALA A 128 44.41 12.88 10.04
N THR A 129 44.33 11.56 10.16
CA THR A 129 43.79 10.71 9.08
C THR A 129 42.30 11.03 8.96
N LYS A 130 42.00 11.81 7.92
CA LYS A 130 40.64 12.04 7.40
C LYS A 130 40.03 10.70 7.03
N VAL A 131 39.07 10.25 7.83
CA VAL A 131 38.15 9.17 7.46
C VAL A 131 37.34 9.66 6.27
N GLU A 132 37.48 8.94 5.17
CA GLU A 132 36.67 9.03 3.97
C GLU A 132 35.20 8.77 4.35
N PRO A 133 34.25 9.71 4.12
CA PRO A 133 32.86 9.34 4.21
C PRO A 133 32.54 8.49 2.99
N ALA A 134 32.02 7.29 3.26
CA ALA A 134 31.31 6.49 2.29
C ALA A 134 30.40 7.39 1.44
N THR A 135 30.41 7.15 0.12
CA THR A 135 29.47 7.76 -0.81
C THR A 135 28.05 7.36 -0.41
N GLU A 136 27.44 8.16 0.46
CA GLU A 136 26.00 8.26 0.57
C GLU A 136 25.54 8.79 -0.78
N ALA A 137 24.68 8.02 -1.46
CA ALA A 137 24.05 8.45 -2.69
C ALA A 137 23.50 9.87 -2.51
N PRO A 138 23.58 10.77 -3.51
CA PRO A 138 23.23 12.16 -3.33
C PRO A 138 21.78 12.25 -2.83
N SER A 139 21.63 12.57 -1.55
CA SER A 139 20.46 13.22 -0.99
C SER A 139 20.29 14.49 -1.80
N SER A 140 19.57 14.40 -2.93
CA SER A 140 19.30 15.55 -3.74
C SER A 140 18.45 16.45 -2.87
N SER A 141 19.08 17.51 -2.39
CA SER A 141 18.50 18.59 -1.62
C SER A 141 17.31 19.16 -2.41
N GLY A 142 16.12 18.71 -2.07
CA GLY A 142 14.87 19.11 -2.70
C GLY A 142 13.71 18.37 -2.06
N VAL A 143 12.63 19.09 -1.77
CA VAL A 143 11.43 18.50 -1.16
C VAL A 143 10.71 17.69 -2.26
N GLY A 144 10.55 16.39 -2.02
CA GLY A 144 9.94 15.47 -2.97
C GLY A 144 8.42 15.43 -2.83
N VAL A 145 7.70 15.75 -3.91
CA VAL A 145 6.25 15.51 -3.99
C VAL A 145 6.04 14.11 -4.55
N GLN A 146 5.62 13.16 -3.71
CA GLN A 146 5.28 11.81 -4.12
C GLN A 146 3.96 11.84 -4.91
N LEU A 147 4.03 11.37 -6.16
CA LEU A 147 2.90 11.33 -7.08
C LEU A 147 2.27 9.93 -7.13
N ALA A 148 3.10 8.90 -7.13
CA ALA A 148 2.66 7.51 -7.25
C ALA A 148 3.70 6.53 -6.72
N ALA A 149 3.29 5.27 -6.52
CA ALA A 149 4.17 4.15 -6.21
C ALA A 149 3.85 2.98 -7.17
N TYR A 150 4.88 2.40 -7.77
CA TYR A 150 4.76 1.31 -8.74
C TYR A 150 5.53 0.07 -8.28
N SER A 151 5.16 -1.10 -8.80
CA SER A 151 5.83 -2.37 -8.53
C SER A 151 7.10 -2.60 -9.36
N SER A 152 7.35 -1.79 -10.39
CA SER A 152 8.56 -1.86 -11.22
C SER A 152 9.04 -0.48 -11.64
N ARG A 153 10.36 -0.34 -11.87
CA ARG A 153 10.97 0.90 -12.38
C ARG A 153 10.38 1.30 -13.74
N ALA A 154 10.23 0.35 -14.66
CA ALA A 154 9.69 0.62 -15.99
C ALA A 154 8.26 1.20 -15.94
N ARG A 155 7.40 0.72 -15.02
CA ARG A 155 6.07 1.31 -14.82
C ARG A 155 6.13 2.71 -14.22
N ALA A 156 7.10 2.99 -13.35
CA ALA A 156 7.29 4.33 -12.80
C ALA A 156 7.71 5.35 -13.87
N GLU A 157 8.55 4.93 -14.82
CA GLU A 157 8.96 5.77 -15.96
C GLU A 157 7.79 6.02 -16.93
N GLN A 158 7.02 4.98 -17.26
CA GLN A 158 5.81 5.12 -18.06
C GLN A 158 4.78 6.03 -17.39
N GLY A 159 4.54 5.80 -16.09
CA GLY A 159 3.66 6.62 -15.28
C GLY A 159 4.06 8.09 -15.30
N TRP A 160 5.36 8.41 -15.20
CA TRP A 160 5.82 9.79 -15.31
C TRP A 160 5.47 10.44 -16.65
N ASN A 161 5.65 9.72 -17.77
CA ASN A 161 5.31 10.23 -19.10
C ASN A 161 3.79 10.47 -19.23
N ASP A 162 2.99 9.54 -18.73
CA ASP A 162 1.53 9.65 -18.72
C ASP A 162 1.09 10.87 -17.89
N LEU A 163 1.62 11.02 -16.67
CA LEU A 163 1.31 12.16 -15.81
C LEU A 163 1.70 13.49 -16.48
N ARG A 164 2.89 13.56 -17.10
CA ARG A 164 3.37 14.76 -17.79
C ARG A 164 2.52 15.14 -19.01
N SER A 165 1.86 14.17 -19.64
CA SER A 165 0.93 14.43 -20.75
C SER A 165 -0.45 14.94 -20.28
N ARG A 166 -0.82 14.66 -19.03
CA ARG A 166 -2.13 15.02 -18.45
C ARG A 166 -2.14 16.41 -17.82
N THR A 167 -0.98 16.91 -17.38
CA THR A 167 -0.86 18.21 -16.73
C THR A 167 0.37 18.99 -17.20
N GLU A 168 0.17 20.28 -17.45
CA GLU A 168 1.26 21.21 -17.74
C GLU A 168 2.06 21.58 -16.48
N ALA A 169 1.52 21.32 -15.28
CA ALA A 169 2.16 21.65 -14.00
C ALA A 169 3.46 20.87 -13.77
N LEU A 170 3.62 19.71 -14.41
CA LEU A 170 4.84 18.89 -14.37
C LEU A 170 5.85 19.26 -15.48
N SER A 171 5.52 20.20 -16.35
CA SER A 171 6.45 20.66 -17.39
C SER A 171 7.65 21.38 -16.78
N GLY A 172 8.87 20.95 -17.15
CA GLY A 172 10.11 21.51 -16.61
C GLY A 172 10.46 21.07 -15.17
N VAL A 173 9.61 20.25 -14.53
CA VAL A 173 9.89 19.68 -13.21
C VAL A 173 10.73 18.41 -13.35
N ARG A 174 11.75 18.26 -12.49
CA ARG A 174 12.57 17.04 -12.44
C ARG A 174 11.84 15.96 -11.65
N TYR A 175 11.99 14.70 -12.06
CA TYR A 175 11.49 13.56 -11.32
C TYR A 175 12.62 12.68 -10.80
N ARG A 176 12.30 11.89 -9.78
CA ARG A 176 13.16 10.89 -9.17
C ARG A 176 12.32 9.64 -8.90
N ILE A 177 12.94 8.48 -9.09
CA ILE A 177 12.36 7.19 -8.71
C ILE A 177 13.19 6.66 -7.54
N GLU A 178 12.60 6.63 -6.35
CA GLU A 178 13.22 6.05 -5.15
C GLU A 178 12.81 4.59 -5.00
N GLU A 179 13.80 3.72 -4.84
CA GLU A 179 13.56 2.32 -4.51
C GLU A 179 13.33 2.19 -3.01
N GLY A 180 12.19 1.62 -2.63
CA GLY A 180 11.87 1.30 -1.25
C GLY A 180 11.41 -0.14 -1.12
N THR A 181 11.74 -0.78 0.00
CA THR A 181 11.16 -2.08 0.36
C THR A 181 10.05 -1.83 1.37
N VAL A 182 8.88 -2.39 1.11
CA VAL A 182 7.76 -2.45 2.07
C VAL A 182 7.44 -3.92 2.34
N ASP A 183 6.65 -4.21 3.37
CA ASP A 183 6.36 -5.59 3.81
C ASP A 183 5.77 -6.49 2.69
N ILE A 184 5.20 -5.87 1.65
CA ILE A 184 4.58 -6.51 0.48
C ILE A 184 5.52 -6.68 -0.74
N GLY A 185 6.79 -6.25 -0.65
CA GLY A 185 7.79 -6.37 -1.71
C GLY A 185 8.49 -5.05 -2.10
N LYS A 186 9.25 -5.07 -3.20
CA LYS A 186 9.94 -3.88 -3.72
C LYS A 186 8.96 -2.91 -4.37
N VAL A 187 9.02 -1.64 -3.98
CA VAL A 187 8.23 -0.54 -4.54
C VAL A 187 9.13 0.58 -5.07
N TYR A 188 8.68 1.19 -6.15
CA TYR A 188 9.36 2.29 -6.84
C TYR A 188 8.48 3.54 -6.68
N ARG A 189 8.91 4.47 -5.81
CA ARG A 189 8.19 5.70 -5.52
C ARG A 189 8.58 6.77 -6.53
N LEU A 190 7.59 7.27 -7.27
CA LEU A 190 7.77 8.36 -8.21
C LEU A 190 7.56 9.69 -7.48
N GLN A 191 8.60 10.51 -7.44
CA GLN A 191 8.59 11.82 -6.81
C GLN A 191 8.95 12.91 -7.82
N ALA A 192 8.21 14.01 -7.79
CA ALA A 192 8.61 15.26 -8.43
C ALA A 192 9.48 16.06 -7.45
N VAL A 193 10.67 16.48 -7.89
CA VAL A 193 11.64 17.20 -7.05
C VAL A 193 11.35 18.70 -7.16
N ALA A 194 10.83 19.29 -6.09
CA ALA A 194 10.69 20.73 -5.94
C ALA A 194 11.94 21.33 -5.27
N GLY A 195 12.24 22.60 -5.56
CA GLY A 195 13.40 23.29 -4.99
C GLY A 195 13.29 23.53 -3.48
N ASP A 196 12.07 23.74 -2.98
CA ASP A 196 11.78 24.05 -1.59
C ASP A 196 10.36 23.57 -1.22
N ARG A 197 10.02 23.64 0.08
CA ARG A 197 8.73 23.17 0.60
C ARG A 197 7.54 23.97 0.08
N ALA A 198 7.66 25.29 -0.05
CA ALA A 198 6.57 26.13 -0.54
C ALA A 198 6.30 25.83 -2.04
N ALA A 199 7.35 25.63 -2.83
CA ALA A 199 7.23 25.18 -4.21
C ALA A 199 6.60 23.78 -4.33
N ALA A 200 6.92 22.86 -3.41
CA ALA A 200 6.32 21.52 -3.34
C ALA A 200 4.82 21.58 -3.04
N ASP A 201 4.41 22.41 -2.08
CA ASP A 201 3.00 22.61 -1.70
C ASP A 201 2.20 23.23 -2.86
N GLN A 202 2.75 24.24 -3.53
CA GLN A 202 2.13 24.87 -4.71
C GLN A 202 2.04 23.91 -5.90
N LEU A 203 3.04 23.03 -6.10
CA LEU A 203 2.98 22.00 -7.13
C LEU A 203 1.87 21.00 -6.82
N CYS A 204 1.79 20.53 -5.57
CA CYS A 204 0.75 19.59 -5.15
C CYS A 204 -0.66 20.21 -5.25
N ALA A 205 -0.84 21.49 -4.90
CA ALA A 205 -2.13 22.17 -5.07
C ALA A 205 -2.60 22.23 -6.53
N ARG A 206 -1.69 22.52 -7.47
CA ARG A 206 -1.98 22.52 -8.91
C ARG A 206 -2.33 21.13 -9.43
N LEU A 207 -1.57 20.11 -9.01
CA LEU A 207 -1.83 18.72 -9.39
C LEU A 207 -3.20 18.23 -8.91
N LYS A 208 -3.61 18.60 -7.69
CA LYS A 208 -4.94 18.29 -7.18
C LYS A 208 -6.06 18.99 -7.95
N ALA A 209 -5.83 20.22 -8.41
CA ALA A 209 -6.79 20.93 -9.27
C ALA A 209 -6.98 20.21 -10.62
N ASP A 210 -5.93 19.57 -11.13
CA ASP A 210 -5.96 18.72 -12.34
C ASP A 210 -6.48 17.29 -12.07
N GLY A 211 -6.90 16.99 -10.83
CA GLY A 211 -7.44 15.69 -10.44
C GLY A 211 -6.40 14.60 -10.16
N LEU A 212 -5.13 14.96 -9.94
CA LEU A 212 -4.05 14.03 -9.60
C LEU A 212 -3.79 14.00 -8.09
N ASP A 213 -3.55 12.79 -7.58
CA ASP A 213 -3.12 12.61 -6.18
C ASP A 213 -1.65 13.01 -6.00
N CYS A 214 -1.38 13.74 -4.92
CA CYS A 214 -0.03 14.15 -4.54
C CYS A 214 0.13 14.20 -3.02
N GLN A 215 1.32 13.81 -2.58
CA GLN A 215 1.73 13.84 -1.18
C GLN A 215 3.12 14.48 -1.05
N VAL A 216 3.20 15.59 -0.33
CA VAL A 216 4.47 16.27 -0.06
C VAL A 216 5.22 15.51 1.04
N LYS A 217 6.42 15.02 0.74
CA LYS A 217 7.31 14.38 1.71
C LYS A 217 8.37 15.41 2.12
N PRO A 218 8.52 15.71 3.43
CA PRO A 218 9.47 16.69 3.93
C PRO A 218 10.92 16.26 3.72
#